data_AF-A0AAN8S6N3-F1
#
_entry.id   AF-A0AAN8S6N3-F1
#
_cell.length_a   1.000
_cell.length_b   1.000
_cell.length_c   1.000
_cell.angle_alpha   90.00
_cell.angle_beta   90.00
_cell.angle_gamma   90.00
#
_symmetry.space_group_name_H-M   'P 1'
#
loop_
_entity.id
_entity.type
_entity.pdbx_description
1 polymer ?
#
loop_
_entity_poly.entity_id
_entity_poly.type
_entity_poly.pdbx_seq_one_letter_code
_entity_poly.pdbx_strand_id
1 'polypeptide(L)'
;MGVDVCLSRGQQTVSGKKGGQGNFDPITLLIFRMSSLRHQQPPVSSGDPSSKITNFRSRQAQWESSERGRVPLPRNTADSLTWNPHKLMGTLLQCSTIHFKEDGLLMSCNNMNAAYLFMQDKLYDVKYDTGDKVIQCGRHNDIFKLWLQWRAKGDEGFEKHMDRLMELSQYLVKRIKEMPDKYYLILEPEMVNVSFWYIPPRLRNTPHTPEKEKQLGELCPKIKGRMMQAGTLMVGYQPDDRRPNFFRNIISSAAVTESDVDFLLTEIDRLGRDL
;
A
#
# COMPACT_ATOMS: atom_id res chain seq x y z
N MET A 1 -0.73 -9.23 2.09
CA MET A 1 -0.30 -7.91 2.62
C MET A 1 -0.60 -6.88 1.54
N GLY A 2 -1.66 -6.07 1.71
CA GLY A 2 -1.97 -4.96 0.81
C GLY A 2 -1.12 -3.74 1.17
N VAL A 3 -0.80 -2.88 0.20
CA VAL A 3 -0.17 -1.58 0.47
C VAL A 3 -1.28 -0.60 0.81
N ASP A 4 -1.70 -0.62 2.08
CA ASP A 4 -2.75 0.27 2.57
C ASP A 4 -2.14 1.60 3.02
N VAL A 5 -2.53 2.64 2.30
CA VAL A 5 -2.56 4.02 2.79
C VAL A 5 -4.05 4.40 2.80
N CYS A 6 -4.51 4.96 3.90
CA CYS A 6 -5.91 5.29 4.11
C CYS A 6 -6.06 6.80 4.35
N LEU A 7 -7.00 7.46 3.65
CA LEU A 7 -7.23 8.92 3.70
C LEU A 7 -8.69 9.25 4.04
N SER A 8 -9.03 9.38 5.32
CA SER A 8 -10.39 9.78 5.71
C SER A 8 -10.61 11.29 5.54
N ARG A 9 -11.86 11.67 5.18
CA ARG A 9 -12.38 13.04 5.31
C ARG A 9 -13.43 13.07 6.42
N GLY A 10 -13.27 13.98 7.37
CA GLY A 10 -14.33 14.35 8.30
C GLY A 10 -15.23 15.44 7.69
N GLN A 11 -16.55 15.28 7.78
CA GLN A 11 -17.43 16.44 7.64
C GLN A 11 -17.44 17.17 9.00
N GLN A 12 -16.80 18.33 9.07
CA GLN A 12 -17.08 19.30 10.12
C GLN A 12 -17.74 20.54 9.51
N THR A 13 -18.88 20.92 10.10
CA THR A 13 -19.48 22.24 9.95
C THR A 13 -18.56 23.26 10.61
N VAL A 14 -17.78 24.00 9.82
CA VAL A 14 -16.87 25.04 10.33
C VAL A 14 -17.51 26.41 10.14
N SER A 15 -17.93 27.03 11.24
CA SER A 15 -18.03 28.49 11.33
C SER A 15 -16.61 29.07 11.30
N GLY A 16 -16.38 30.03 10.41
CA GLY A 16 -15.05 30.36 9.93
C GLY A 16 -14.10 31.00 10.95
N LYS A 17 -12.80 30.77 10.73
CA LYS A 17 -11.73 31.76 10.80
C LYS A 17 -10.56 31.32 9.91
N LYS A 18 -10.08 32.24 9.08
CA LYS A 18 -8.95 32.05 8.14
C LYS A 18 -7.62 32.23 8.88
N GLY A 19 -6.61 31.45 8.45
CA GLY A 19 -5.24 31.95 8.30
C GLY A 19 -4.17 31.26 9.15
N GLY A 20 -3.30 30.50 8.47
CA GLY A 20 -2.02 30.03 8.98
C GLY A 20 -1.32 29.16 7.93
N GLN A 21 -0.34 29.70 7.21
CA GLN A 21 0.59 28.90 6.42
C GLN A 21 1.51 28.16 7.39
N GLY A 22 1.22 26.89 7.66
CA GLY A 22 2.11 26.02 8.45
C GLY A 22 3.31 25.59 7.60
N ASN A 23 4.51 25.88 8.08
CA ASN A 23 5.73 25.21 7.60
C ASN A 23 5.61 23.72 7.96
N PHE A 24 5.55 22.86 6.94
CA PHE A 24 5.53 21.41 7.14
C PHE A 24 6.96 20.86 7.25
N ASP A 25 7.16 19.90 8.13
CA ASP A 25 8.42 19.16 8.28
C ASP A 25 8.75 18.34 7.01
N PRO A 26 10.03 18.15 6.62
CA PRO A 26 10.42 17.46 5.39
C PRO A 26 9.86 16.03 5.25
N ILE A 27 9.65 15.32 6.36
CA ILE A 27 9.05 13.97 6.37
C ILE A 27 7.60 14.05 5.89
N THR A 28 6.88 15.09 6.32
CA THR A 28 5.49 15.34 5.90
C THR A 28 5.45 15.64 4.39
N LEU A 29 6.43 16.38 3.87
CA LEU A 29 6.56 16.69 2.45
C LEU A 29 6.84 15.44 1.59
N LEU A 30 7.71 14.54 2.05
CA LEU A 30 8.04 13.29 1.35
C LEU A 30 6.82 12.35 1.32
N ILE A 31 6.13 12.21 2.45
CA ILE A 31 4.89 11.44 2.54
C ILE A 31 3.80 11.99 1.59
N PHE A 32 3.71 13.32 1.43
CA PHE A 32 2.75 13.94 0.52
C PHE A 32 3.13 13.83 -0.97
N ARG A 33 4.43 13.76 -1.31
CA ARG A 33 4.88 13.44 -2.68
C ARG A 33 4.36 12.09 -3.16
N MET A 34 4.02 11.20 -2.23
CA MET A 34 3.50 9.90 -2.54
C MET A 34 1.98 9.89 -2.78
N SER A 35 1.23 10.93 -3.18
CA SER A 35 -0.26 10.78 -3.28
C SER A 35 -0.93 11.33 -4.55
N SER A 36 -1.33 10.44 -5.48
CA SER A 36 -2.27 10.68 -6.60
C SER A 36 -2.71 9.29 -7.13
N LEU A 37 -3.97 8.94 -7.45
CA LEU A 37 -4.83 9.38 -8.56
C LEU A 37 -6.34 9.31 -8.21
N ARG A 38 -7.20 9.88 -9.09
CA ARG A 38 -8.68 9.87 -9.01
C ARG A 38 -9.27 8.73 -9.85
N HIS A 39 -10.23 8.00 -9.29
CA HIS A 39 -11.33 7.42 -10.08
C HIS A 39 -12.63 8.16 -9.76
N GLN A 40 -13.25 8.73 -10.79
CA GLN A 40 -14.65 9.16 -10.74
C GLN A 40 -15.50 7.89 -10.77
N GLN A 41 -16.11 7.52 -9.65
CA GLN A 41 -17.32 6.70 -9.69
C GLN A 41 -18.53 7.63 -9.73
N PRO A 42 -19.57 7.33 -10.55
CA PRO A 42 -20.78 8.12 -10.57
C PRO A 42 -21.52 8.00 -9.22
N PRO A 43 -22.24 9.06 -8.79
CA PRO A 43 -22.95 9.03 -7.51
C PRO A 43 -24.10 8.03 -7.53
N VAL A 44 -24.15 7.16 -6.52
CA VAL A 44 -25.31 6.31 -6.24
C VAL A 44 -26.41 7.20 -5.67
N SER A 45 -27.54 7.29 -6.38
CA SER A 45 -28.74 7.97 -5.91
C SER A 45 -29.64 6.99 -5.12
N SER A 46 -29.85 7.22 -3.83
CA SER A 46 -31.18 7.22 -3.17
C SER A 46 -31.09 7.13 -1.63
N GLY A 47 -31.51 8.20 -0.96
CA GLY A 47 -32.61 8.17 0.02
C GLY A 47 -32.63 7.23 1.23
N ASP A 48 -31.51 7.00 1.94
CA ASP A 48 -31.55 6.33 3.26
C ASP A 48 -31.03 7.25 4.39
N PRO A 49 -31.81 7.50 5.48
CA PRO A 49 -31.37 8.27 6.65
C PRO A 49 -30.19 7.65 7.44
N SER A 50 -29.74 6.45 7.07
CA SER A 50 -28.52 5.81 7.61
C SER A 50 -27.20 6.38 7.03
N SER A 51 -27.27 7.34 6.10
CA SER A 51 -26.14 7.97 5.39
C SER A 51 -25.20 8.87 6.21
N LYS A 52 -25.29 8.87 7.55
CA LYS A 52 -24.34 9.55 8.45
C LYS A 52 -23.09 8.72 8.79
N ILE A 53 -22.93 7.54 8.20
CA ILE A 53 -21.69 6.76 8.32
C ILE A 53 -20.61 7.45 7.47
N THR A 54 -19.55 7.86 8.16
CA THR A 54 -18.33 8.46 7.63
C THR A 54 -17.87 7.73 6.37
N ASN A 55 -17.80 8.44 5.24
CA ASN A 55 -17.15 7.94 4.03
C ASN A 55 -15.63 7.80 4.29
N PHE A 56 -15.22 6.68 4.87
CA PHE A 56 -13.82 6.26 4.94
C PHE A 56 -13.38 5.96 3.51
N ARG A 57 -12.65 6.88 2.88
CA ARG A 57 -12.02 6.62 1.58
C ARG A 57 -10.57 6.25 1.82
N SER A 58 -10.22 4.97 1.73
CA SER A 58 -8.81 4.64 1.58
C SER A 58 -8.30 5.26 0.27
N ARG A 59 -7.20 6.01 0.34
CA ARG A 59 -6.49 6.45 -0.86
C ARG A 59 -5.07 5.98 -0.69
N GLN A 60 -4.65 5.13 -1.61
CA GLN A 60 -3.28 4.67 -1.65
C GLN A 60 -2.38 5.84 -2.01
N ALA A 61 -1.33 6.06 -1.21
CA ALA A 61 -0.24 6.92 -1.59
C ALA A 61 0.59 6.19 -2.67
N GLN A 62 0.60 6.72 -3.91
CA GLN A 62 1.46 6.32 -5.02
C GLN A 62 2.70 7.23 -5.12
N TRP A 63 3.89 6.63 -5.23
CA TRP A 63 5.12 7.35 -5.55
C TRP A 63 5.12 7.77 -7.03
N GLU A 64 5.29 9.07 -7.32
CA GLU A 64 5.46 9.59 -8.69
C GLU A 64 6.96 9.89 -8.94
N SER A 65 7.56 9.25 -9.95
CA SER A 65 8.96 9.44 -10.36
C SER A 65 9.23 10.86 -10.87
N SER A 66 10.39 11.42 -10.55
CA SER A 66 10.77 12.82 -10.85
C SER A 66 10.81 13.21 -12.34
N GLU A 67 10.83 12.25 -13.27
CA GLU A 67 10.94 12.52 -14.72
C GLU A 67 9.60 12.62 -15.48
N ARG A 68 8.46 12.26 -14.88
CA ARG A 68 7.15 12.45 -15.54
C ARG A 68 6.63 13.84 -15.22
N GLY A 69 6.71 14.72 -16.23
CA GLY A 69 6.41 16.16 -16.20
C GLY A 69 5.43 16.61 -15.11
N ARG A 70 5.86 17.63 -14.35
CA ARG A 70 5.14 18.33 -13.25
C ARG A 70 3.61 18.31 -13.39
N VAL A 71 2.98 17.24 -12.95
CA VAL A 71 1.54 17.21 -12.69
C VAL A 71 1.33 18.02 -11.40
N PRO A 72 0.42 19.00 -11.36
CA PRO A 72 0.17 19.75 -10.13
C PRO A 72 -0.34 18.80 -9.04
N LEU A 73 0.42 18.66 -7.95
CA LEU A 73 0.04 17.88 -6.77
C LEU A 73 -1.36 18.33 -6.29
N PRO A 74 -2.33 17.41 -6.07
CA PRO A 74 -3.63 17.78 -5.54
C PRO A 74 -3.48 18.45 -4.17
N ARG A 75 -4.14 19.59 -4.00
CA ARG A 75 -4.17 20.36 -2.76
C ARG A 75 -4.52 19.45 -1.56
N ASN A 76 -3.75 19.57 -0.48
CA ASN A 76 -3.79 18.78 0.75
C ASN A 76 -5.18 18.78 1.44
N THR A 77 -6.07 17.83 1.07
CA THR A 77 -7.46 17.75 1.55
C THR A 77 -7.75 16.60 2.52
N ALA A 78 -6.73 15.88 2.98
CA ALA A 78 -6.92 14.81 3.97
C ALA A 78 -6.83 15.37 5.39
N ASP A 79 -7.68 14.86 6.28
CA ASP A 79 -7.66 15.24 7.71
C ASP A 79 -6.75 14.31 8.52
N SER A 80 -6.56 13.08 8.04
CA SER A 80 -5.59 12.14 8.57
C SER A 80 -4.97 11.28 7.47
N LEU A 81 -3.81 10.70 7.75
CA LEU A 81 -3.05 9.85 6.86
C LEU A 81 -2.39 8.70 7.63
N THR A 82 -2.63 7.48 7.19
CA THR A 82 -1.90 6.30 7.69
C THR A 82 -0.79 5.91 6.75
N TRP A 83 0.41 5.69 7.29
CA TRP A 83 1.59 5.30 6.53
C TRP A 83 2.29 4.11 7.17
N ASN A 84 2.74 3.18 6.33
CA ASN A 84 3.33 1.91 6.76
C ASN A 84 4.73 1.75 6.16
N PRO A 85 5.78 2.37 6.75
CA PRO A 85 7.16 2.16 6.32
C PRO A 85 7.61 0.69 6.30
N HIS A 86 6.98 -0.17 7.11
CA HIS A 86 7.28 -1.61 7.08
C HIS A 86 6.82 -2.35 5.81
N LYS A 87 6.14 -1.66 4.88
CA LYS A 87 5.73 -2.21 3.59
C LYS A 87 6.80 -1.88 2.54
N LEU A 88 6.54 -0.89 1.68
CA LEU A 88 7.41 -0.62 0.51
C LEU A 88 8.75 0.03 0.85
N MET A 89 8.92 0.61 2.05
CA MET A 89 10.25 1.14 2.45
C MET A 89 11.17 0.07 3.04
N GLY A 90 10.69 -1.17 3.19
CA GLY A 90 11.50 -2.29 3.68
C GLY A 90 11.86 -2.21 5.16
N THR A 91 11.20 -1.36 5.96
CA THR A 91 11.41 -1.36 7.42
C THR A 91 10.91 -2.67 8.05
N LEU A 92 11.59 -3.16 9.08
CA LEU A 92 11.17 -4.38 9.76
C LEU A 92 9.84 -4.20 10.50
N LEU A 93 8.96 -5.21 10.38
CA LEU A 93 7.66 -5.24 11.05
C LEU A 93 7.79 -5.13 12.58
N GLN A 94 6.90 -4.43 13.29
CA GLN A 94 5.89 -3.47 12.79
C GLN A 94 6.50 -2.06 12.64
N CYS A 95 6.01 -1.24 11.73
CA CYS A 95 6.37 0.19 11.69
C CYS A 95 5.27 0.97 10.96
N SER A 96 4.32 1.50 11.71
CA SER A 96 3.14 2.18 11.18
C SER A 96 2.98 3.52 11.88
N THR A 97 2.58 4.53 11.13
CA THR A 97 2.34 5.88 11.63
C THR A 97 0.97 6.35 11.17
N ILE A 98 0.35 7.17 12.02
CA ILE A 98 -0.85 7.93 11.67
C ILE A 98 -0.55 9.39 11.91
N HIS A 99 -0.89 10.23 10.94
CA HIS A 99 -0.66 11.65 10.96
C HIS A 99 -2.02 12.34 10.90
N PHE A 100 -2.23 13.34 11.75
CA PHE A 100 -3.45 14.14 11.77
C PHE A 100 -3.10 15.57 11.38
N LYS A 101 -4.02 16.21 10.67
CA LYS A 101 -3.89 17.62 10.27
C LYS A 101 -4.16 18.57 11.44
N GLU A 102 -5.07 18.19 12.34
CA GLU A 102 -5.44 18.97 13.53
C GLU A 102 -4.56 18.55 14.72
N ASP A 103 -3.92 19.54 15.34
CA ASP A 103 -3.15 19.33 16.56
C ASP A 103 -4.06 19.18 17.79
N GLY A 104 -3.61 18.46 18.81
CA GLY A 104 -4.37 18.22 20.03
C GLY A 104 -5.50 17.19 19.92
N LEU A 105 -5.95 16.82 18.72
CA LEU A 105 -7.04 15.84 18.51
C LEU A 105 -6.77 14.49 19.17
N LEU A 106 -5.53 13.99 19.07
CA LEU A 106 -5.14 12.72 19.70
C LEU A 106 -5.14 12.81 21.23
N MET A 107 -4.73 13.94 21.79
CA MET A 107 -4.81 14.16 23.24
C MET A 107 -6.27 14.24 23.68
N SER A 108 -7.09 15.08 23.05
CA SER A 108 -8.49 15.25 23.49
C SER A 108 -9.32 13.98 23.38
N CYS A 109 -9.00 13.12 22.41
CA CYS A 109 -9.70 11.85 22.20
C CYS A 109 -9.28 10.74 23.18
N ASN A 110 -7.98 10.60 23.48
CA ASN A 110 -7.45 9.43 24.17
C ASN A 110 -7.05 9.67 25.63
N ASN A 111 -6.96 10.94 26.06
CA ASN A 111 -6.44 11.29 27.37
C ASN A 111 -7.29 10.73 28.51
N MET A 112 -6.64 10.04 29.45
CA MET A 112 -7.22 9.57 30.71
C MET A 112 -6.64 10.26 31.95
N ASN A 113 -5.56 11.05 31.82
CA ASN A 113 -4.86 11.73 32.91
C ASN A 113 -4.53 10.79 34.08
N ALA A 114 -3.99 9.61 33.79
CA ALA A 114 -3.66 8.63 34.82
C ALA A 114 -2.55 9.16 35.76
N ALA A 115 -2.92 9.47 37.01
CA ALA A 115 -2.04 10.12 37.98
C ALA A 115 -0.72 9.36 38.25
N TYR A 116 -0.73 8.04 38.13
CA TYR A 116 0.45 7.19 38.36
C TYR A 116 1.47 7.21 37.20
N LEU A 117 1.10 7.73 36.03
CA LEU A 117 1.91 7.68 34.82
C LEU A 117 2.28 9.08 34.30
N PHE A 118 1.33 10.02 34.39
CA PHE A 118 1.45 11.37 33.82
C PHE A 118 1.50 12.46 34.90
N MET A 119 2.45 12.33 35.83
CA MET A 119 2.80 13.36 36.82
C MET A 119 3.20 14.67 36.11
N GLN A 120 2.63 15.80 36.54
CA GLN A 120 2.86 17.12 35.93
C GLN A 120 4.03 17.90 36.57
N ASP A 121 4.54 17.41 37.69
CA ASP A 121 5.59 17.99 38.53
C ASP A 121 6.98 17.37 38.29
N LYS A 122 7.19 16.80 37.09
CA LYS A 122 8.50 16.22 36.70
C LYS A 122 9.55 17.31 36.51
N LEU A 123 10.82 16.93 36.65
CA LEU A 123 11.99 17.81 36.49
C LEU A 123 12.26 18.24 35.03
N TYR A 124 11.43 17.83 34.08
CA TYR A 124 11.54 18.12 32.66
C TYR A 124 10.18 18.52 32.07
N ASP A 125 10.19 19.10 30.88
CA ASP A 125 8.97 19.52 30.18
C ASP A 125 8.11 18.30 29.79
N VAL A 126 6.99 18.12 30.49
CA VAL A 126 6.08 16.97 30.31
C VAL A 126 5.39 16.93 28.94
N LYS A 127 5.51 17.98 28.10
CA LYS A 127 4.96 17.94 26.73
C LYS A 127 5.58 16.84 25.85
N TYR A 128 6.77 16.35 26.21
CA TYR A 128 7.45 15.24 25.54
C TYR A 128 6.89 13.86 25.93
N ASP A 129 6.08 13.78 26.99
CA ASP A 129 5.38 12.55 27.36
C ASP A 129 4.16 12.36 26.46
N THR A 130 4.27 11.50 25.45
CA THR A 130 3.21 11.31 24.45
C THR A 130 2.23 10.17 24.79
N GLY A 131 2.27 9.63 26.01
CA GLY A 131 1.49 8.43 26.36
C GLY A 131 -0.02 8.64 26.33
N ASP A 132 -0.52 9.80 26.79
CA ASP A 132 -1.95 10.14 26.74
C ASP A 132 -2.47 10.47 25.34
N LYS A 133 -1.60 10.52 24.31
CA LYS A 133 -2.02 10.66 22.91
C LYS A 133 -2.51 9.35 22.31
N VAL A 134 -2.22 8.21 22.93
CA VAL A 134 -2.36 6.89 22.32
C VAL A 134 -3.28 5.99 23.12
N ILE A 135 -3.93 5.05 22.42
CA ILE A 135 -4.84 4.06 23.03
C ILE A 135 -4.06 3.01 23.85
N GLN A 136 -2.77 2.82 23.56
CA GLN A 136 -1.91 1.85 24.23
C GLN A 136 -1.23 2.46 25.47
N CYS A 137 -1.16 1.72 26.57
CA CYS A 137 -0.37 2.13 27.74
C CYS A 137 1.14 1.92 27.47
N GLY A 138 1.59 0.66 27.43
CA GLY A 138 2.95 0.31 27.00
C GLY A 138 3.05 0.30 25.47
N ARG A 139 4.11 0.89 24.91
CA ARG A 139 4.32 0.94 23.45
C ARG A 139 5.75 0.61 23.06
N HIS A 140 5.91 -0.23 22.04
CA HIS A 140 7.21 -0.61 21.49
C HIS A 140 7.85 0.56 20.71
N ASN A 141 9.18 0.66 20.74
CA ASN A 141 9.91 1.71 20.01
C ASN A 141 10.13 1.30 18.54
N ASP A 142 9.13 1.55 17.70
CA ASP A 142 9.22 1.29 16.26
C ASP A 142 9.94 2.38 15.46
N ILE A 143 10.15 3.57 16.05
CA ILE A 143 10.71 4.73 15.32
C ILE A 143 12.21 4.60 15.11
N PHE A 144 12.95 3.97 16.03
CA PHE A 144 14.41 3.94 15.96
C PHE A 144 14.94 3.19 14.72
N LYS A 145 14.33 2.05 14.37
CA LYS A 145 14.69 1.30 13.15
C LYS A 145 14.41 2.07 11.86
N LEU A 146 13.32 2.84 11.81
CA LEU A 146 13.01 3.70 10.66
C LEU A 146 13.99 4.86 10.58
N TRP A 147 14.24 5.53 11.70
CA TRP A 147 15.19 6.63 11.80
C TRP A 147 16.57 6.19 11.34
N LEU A 148 17.07 5.04 11.82
CA LEU A 148 18.40 4.54 11.45
C LEU A 148 18.50 4.23 9.95
N GLN A 149 17.49 3.58 9.37
CA GLN A 149 17.44 3.36 7.92
C GLN A 149 17.44 4.67 7.13
N TRP A 150 16.73 5.69 7.62
CA TRP A 150 16.68 7.00 6.99
C TRP A 150 18.01 7.74 7.09
N ARG A 151 18.70 7.65 8.24
CA ARG A 151 20.06 8.18 8.38
C ARG A 151 21.05 7.51 7.44
N ALA A 152 20.86 6.22 7.15
CA ALA A 152 21.74 5.47 6.26
C ALA A 152 21.45 5.71 4.76
N LYS A 153 20.17 5.77 4.37
CA LYS A 153 19.74 5.88 2.97
C LYS A 153 19.56 7.33 2.50
N GLY A 154 19.14 8.22 3.40
CA GLY A 154 18.61 9.53 3.03
C GLY A 154 17.34 9.44 2.20
N ASP A 155 16.81 10.61 1.82
CA ASP A 155 15.63 10.70 0.95
C ASP A 155 15.91 10.09 -0.43
N GLU A 156 17.06 10.41 -1.03
CA GLU A 156 17.48 9.90 -2.34
C GLU A 156 17.60 8.36 -2.36
N GLY A 157 18.06 7.76 -1.27
CA GLY A 157 18.18 6.30 -1.18
C GLY A 157 16.81 5.60 -1.10
N PHE A 158 15.80 6.24 -0.50
CA PHE A 158 14.43 5.73 -0.53
C PHE A 158 13.75 5.97 -1.88
N GLU A 159 13.98 7.13 -2.52
CA GLU A 159 13.53 7.42 -3.89
C GLU A 159 14.04 6.35 -4.87
N LYS A 160 15.35 6.14 -4.94
CA LYS A 160 15.97 5.10 -5.79
C LYS A 160 15.43 3.70 -5.49
N HIS A 161 15.18 3.41 -4.23
CA HIS A 161 14.60 2.12 -3.82
C HIS A 161 13.19 1.94 -4.38
N MET A 162 12.33 2.95 -4.24
CA MET A 162 10.94 2.91 -4.73
C MET A 162 10.90 2.84 -6.27
N ASP A 163 11.72 3.65 -6.95
CA ASP A 163 11.82 3.64 -8.41
C ASP A 163 12.22 2.26 -8.91
N ARG A 164 13.21 1.61 -8.28
CA ARG A 164 13.63 0.26 -8.67
C ARG A 164 12.51 -0.78 -8.52
N LEU A 165 11.71 -0.72 -7.45
CA LEU A 165 10.58 -1.64 -7.29
C LEU A 165 9.51 -1.44 -8.38
N MET A 166 9.28 -0.18 -8.78
CA MET A 166 8.37 0.17 -9.86
C MET A 166 8.89 -0.30 -11.22
N GLU A 167 10.18 -0.11 -11.51
CA GLU A 167 10.84 -0.63 -12.71
C GLU A 167 10.73 -2.15 -12.83
N LEU A 168 11.01 -2.89 -11.76
CA LEU A 168 10.87 -4.35 -11.75
C LEU A 168 9.43 -4.81 -12.02
N SER A 169 8.46 -4.05 -11.52
CA SER A 169 7.04 -4.33 -11.76
C SER A 169 6.66 -4.06 -13.23
N GLN A 170 7.20 -3.00 -13.83
CA GLN A 170 7.07 -2.73 -15.27
C GLN A 170 7.76 -3.79 -16.11
N TYR A 171 8.94 -4.28 -15.68
CA TYR A 171 9.64 -5.38 -16.31
C TYR A 171 8.79 -6.65 -16.29
N LEU A 172 8.22 -7.03 -15.14
CA LEU A 172 7.30 -8.17 -15.04
C LEU A 172 6.11 -8.04 -16.01
N VAL A 173 5.49 -6.85 -16.09
CA VAL A 173 4.39 -6.59 -17.04
C VAL A 173 4.85 -6.77 -18.49
N LYS A 174 6.02 -6.22 -18.84
CA LYS A 174 6.62 -6.39 -20.18
C LYS A 174 6.80 -7.88 -20.51
N ARG A 175 7.41 -8.65 -19.60
CA ARG A 175 7.65 -10.10 -19.80
C ARG A 175 6.35 -10.90 -19.92
N ILE A 176 5.31 -10.55 -19.15
CA ILE A 176 3.98 -11.14 -19.28
C ILE A 176 3.40 -10.88 -20.68
N LYS A 177 3.48 -9.64 -21.17
CA LYS A 177 2.96 -9.25 -22.50
C LYS A 177 3.72 -9.91 -23.65
N GLU A 178 5.00 -10.24 -23.45
CA GLU A 178 5.82 -10.99 -24.42
C GLU A 178 5.47 -12.48 -24.47
N MET A 179 4.68 -12.99 -23.53
CA MET A 179 4.24 -14.40 -23.45
C MET A 179 2.69 -14.52 -23.36
N PRO A 180 1.95 -14.00 -24.36
CA PRO A 180 0.49 -13.92 -24.32
C PRO A 180 -0.20 -15.29 -24.37
N ASP A 181 0.50 -16.35 -24.80
CA ASP A 181 0.01 -17.72 -24.79
C ASP A 181 0.06 -18.35 -23.37
N LYS A 182 0.95 -17.87 -22.50
CA LYS A 182 1.19 -18.40 -21.15
C LYS A 182 0.56 -17.57 -20.05
N TYR A 183 0.45 -16.25 -20.23
CA TYR A 183 -0.03 -15.35 -19.18
C TYR A 183 -1.07 -14.39 -19.72
N TYR A 184 -2.03 -14.08 -18.84
CA TYR A 184 -3.04 -13.05 -19.09
C TYR A 184 -2.92 -11.97 -18.02
N LEU A 185 -2.53 -10.76 -18.43
CA LEU A 185 -2.50 -9.59 -17.55
C LEU A 185 -3.93 -9.08 -17.32
N ILE A 186 -4.32 -8.93 -16.05
CA ILE A 186 -5.70 -8.55 -15.69
C ILE A 186 -5.93 -7.04 -15.81
N LEU A 187 -4.94 -6.23 -15.45
CA LEU A 187 -4.98 -4.77 -15.50
C LEU A 187 -3.54 -4.23 -15.58
N GLU A 188 -3.35 -3.09 -16.25
CA GLU A 188 -2.10 -2.32 -16.13
C GLU A 188 -1.92 -1.84 -14.68
N PRO A 189 -0.80 -2.19 -14.02
CA PRO A 189 -0.60 -1.83 -12.63
C PRO A 189 -0.17 -0.36 -12.49
N GLU A 190 -0.77 0.35 -11.54
CA GLU A 190 -0.36 1.72 -11.17
C GLU A 190 0.79 1.74 -10.15
N MET A 191 1.06 0.60 -9.49
CA MET A 191 2.02 0.41 -8.40
C MET A 191 2.74 -0.94 -8.59
N VAL A 192 3.41 -1.44 -7.56
CA VAL A 192 4.16 -2.70 -7.59
C VAL A 192 3.29 -3.98 -7.57
N ASN A 193 1.98 -3.85 -7.78
CA ASN A 193 1.01 -4.94 -7.68
C ASN A 193 0.63 -5.44 -9.08
N VAL A 194 1.23 -6.53 -9.55
CA VAL A 194 0.94 -7.11 -10.86
C VAL A 194 -0.05 -8.27 -10.72
N SER A 195 -1.22 -8.14 -11.35
CA SER A 195 -2.30 -9.14 -11.28
C SER A 195 -2.46 -9.87 -12.60
N PHE A 196 -2.36 -11.20 -12.59
CA PHE A 196 -2.38 -12.02 -13.80
C PHE A 196 -2.87 -13.45 -13.56
N TRP A 197 -3.26 -14.12 -14.64
CA TRP A 197 -3.46 -15.57 -14.69
C TRP A 197 -2.34 -16.28 -15.44
N TYR A 198 -2.09 -17.53 -15.08
CA TYR A 198 -1.28 -18.46 -15.86
C TYR A 198 -2.19 -19.39 -16.68
N ILE A 199 -1.88 -19.57 -17.96
CA ILE A 199 -2.64 -20.37 -18.93
C ILE A 199 -1.87 -21.67 -19.20
N PRO A 200 -2.36 -22.84 -18.71
CA PRO A 200 -1.71 -24.11 -18.98
C PRO A 200 -1.86 -24.50 -20.46
N PRO A 201 -0.97 -25.36 -21.00
CA PRO A 201 -0.99 -25.82 -22.39
C PRO A 201 -2.38 -26.20 -22.92
N ARG A 202 -3.20 -26.94 -22.13
CA ARG A 202 -4.55 -27.39 -22.55
C ARG A 202 -5.56 -26.26 -22.75
N LEU A 203 -5.30 -25.05 -22.22
CA LEU A 203 -6.16 -23.87 -22.36
C LEU A 203 -5.54 -22.79 -23.26
N ARG A 204 -4.41 -23.07 -23.92
CA ARG A 204 -3.82 -22.16 -24.90
C ARG A 204 -4.68 -22.16 -26.17
N ASN A 205 -4.70 -21.04 -26.88
CA ASN A 205 -5.48 -20.83 -28.11
C ASN A 205 -7.00 -20.96 -27.98
N THR A 206 -7.55 -21.13 -26.77
CA THR A 206 -9.00 -21.02 -26.53
C THR A 206 -9.40 -19.56 -26.32
N PRO A 207 -10.59 -19.13 -26.78
CA PRO A 207 -11.10 -17.78 -26.54
C PRO A 207 -11.14 -17.43 -25.05
N HIS A 208 -10.98 -16.15 -24.73
CA HIS A 208 -11.12 -15.67 -23.36
C HIS A 208 -12.61 -15.57 -23.01
N THR A 209 -13.11 -16.53 -22.24
CA THR A 209 -14.51 -16.58 -21.79
C THR A 209 -14.60 -16.67 -20.26
N PRO A 210 -15.74 -16.35 -19.65
CA PRO A 210 -15.94 -16.51 -18.20
C PRO A 210 -15.69 -17.93 -17.70
N GLU A 211 -16.00 -18.95 -18.50
CA GLU A 211 -15.71 -20.36 -18.18
C GLU A 211 -14.21 -20.62 -18.13
N LYS A 212 -13.45 -20.03 -19.05
CA LYS A 212 -11.98 -20.10 -19.03
C LYS A 212 -11.44 -19.43 -17.78
N GLU A 213 -11.90 -18.22 -17.45
CA GLU A 213 -11.48 -17.53 -16.22
C GLU A 213 -11.75 -18.38 -14.97
N LYS A 214 -12.92 -19.01 -14.87
CA LYS A 214 -13.26 -19.92 -13.77
C LYS A 214 -12.24 -21.06 -13.64
N GLN A 215 -11.89 -21.69 -14.76
CA GLN A 215 -10.88 -22.75 -14.76
C GLN A 215 -9.50 -22.21 -14.33
N LEU A 216 -9.07 -21.04 -14.82
CA LEU A 216 -7.81 -20.42 -14.41
C LEU A 216 -7.78 -20.11 -12.91
N GLY A 217 -8.91 -19.71 -12.34
CA GLY A 217 -9.04 -19.50 -10.90
C GLY A 217 -8.98 -20.79 -10.06
N GLU A 218 -9.45 -21.91 -10.56
CA GLU A 218 -9.28 -23.22 -9.92
C GLU A 218 -7.82 -23.71 -9.97
N LEU A 219 -7.02 -23.22 -10.92
CA LEU A 219 -5.60 -23.57 -11.05
C LEU A 219 -4.69 -22.81 -10.09
N CYS A 220 -5.01 -21.55 -9.77
CA CYS A 220 -4.23 -20.72 -8.84
C CYS A 220 -3.87 -21.42 -7.51
N PRO A 221 -4.83 -22.00 -6.75
CA PRO A 221 -4.52 -22.72 -5.51
C PRO A 221 -3.68 -23.97 -5.75
N LYS A 222 -3.87 -24.68 -6.86
CA LYS A 222 -3.09 -25.90 -7.19
C LYS A 222 -1.63 -25.56 -7.44
N ILE A 223 -1.37 -24.54 -8.26
CA ILE A 223 -0.02 -24.05 -8.54
C ILE A 223 0.62 -23.52 -7.26
N LYS A 224 -0.12 -22.77 -6.42
CA LYS A 224 0.38 -22.33 -5.11
C LYS A 224 0.72 -23.50 -4.18
N GLY A 225 -0.08 -24.55 -4.15
CA GLY A 225 0.23 -25.77 -3.40
C GLY A 225 1.56 -26.38 -3.84
N ARG A 226 1.78 -26.48 -5.16
CA ARG A 226 3.04 -26.98 -5.73
C ARG A 226 4.23 -26.06 -5.45
N MET A 227 4.05 -24.74 -5.49
CA MET A 227 5.05 -23.75 -5.07
C MET A 227 5.49 -23.98 -3.62
N MET A 228 4.53 -24.18 -2.71
CA MET A 228 4.80 -24.41 -1.28
C MET A 228 5.52 -25.73 -1.03
N GLN A 229 5.18 -26.79 -1.78
CA GLN A 229 5.86 -28.08 -1.69
C GLN A 229 7.29 -28.03 -2.25
N ALA A 230 7.50 -27.31 -3.36
CA ALA A 230 8.81 -27.15 -3.97
C ALA A 230 9.74 -26.24 -3.16
N GLY A 231 9.18 -25.25 -2.43
CA GLY A 231 9.96 -24.31 -1.62
C GLY A 231 10.77 -23.29 -2.44
N THR A 232 10.48 -23.17 -3.73
CA THR A 232 11.25 -22.36 -4.70
C THR A 232 10.72 -20.94 -4.87
N LEU A 233 9.40 -20.76 -4.75
CA LEU A 233 8.70 -19.51 -5.03
C LEU A 233 7.50 -19.37 -4.11
N MET A 234 7.11 -18.13 -3.76
CA MET A 234 5.84 -17.89 -3.08
C MET A 234 5.17 -16.62 -3.58
N VAL A 235 4.05 -16.79 -4.30
CA VAL A 235 3.21 -15.68 -4.77
C VAL A 235 1.80 -15.80 -4.18
N GLY A 236 1.17 -14.67 -3.85
CA GLY A 236 -0.21 -14.65 -3.38
C GLY A 236 -1.20 -14.84 -4.51
N TYR A 237 -2.33 -15.48 -4.22
CA TYR A 237 -3.51 -15.45 -5.10
C TYR A 237 -4.73 -15.06 -4.27
N GLN A 238 -5.72 -14.47 -4.92
CA GLN A 238 -7.02 -14.16 -4.32
C GLN A 238 -8.07 -13.93 -5.42
N PRO A 239 -9.37 -14.09 -5.13
CA PRO A 239 -10.43 -13.60 -6.00
C PRO A 239 -10.70 -12.10 -5.76
N ASP A 240 -11.53 -11.50 -6.59
CA ASP A 240 -12.22 -10.24 -6.29
C ASP A 240 -13.72 -10.37 -6.62
N ASP A 241 -14.50 -9.30 -6.41
CA ASP A 241 -15.96 -9.33 -6.62
C ASP A 241 -16.38 -9.70 -8.05
N ARG A 242 -15.48 -9.57 -9.02
CA ARG A 242 -15.76 -9.74 -10.46
C ARG A 242 -15.08 -10.96 -11.05
N ARG A 243 -14.02 -11.46 -10.42
CA ARG A 243 -13.08 -12.42 -11.00
C ARG A 243 -12.75 -13.54 -10.00
N PRO A 244 -12.60 -14.78 -10.48
CA PRO A 244 -12.14 -15.88 -9.65
C PRO A 244 -10.67 -15.66 -9.26
N ASN A 245 -10.07 -16.59 -8.52
CA ASN A 245 -8.68 -16.45 -8.05
C ASN A 245 -7.72 -16.06 -9.17
N PHE A 246 -6.86 -15.08 -8.92
CA PHE A 246 -5.75 -14.71 -9.78
C PHE A 246 -4.49 -14.51 -8.97
N PHE A 247 -3.32 -14.61 -9.59
CA PHE A 247 -2.07 -14.28 -8.92
C PHE A 247 -1.93 -12.77 -8.78
N ARG A 248 -1.55 -12.31 -7.59
CA ARG A 248 -1.13 -10.94 -7.34
C ARG A 248 0.29 -10.96 -6.82
N ASN A 249 1.22 -10.71 -7.73
CA ASN A 249 2.61 -10.51 -7.38
C ASN A 249 2.81 -9.09 -6.81
N ILE A 250 3.67 -9.00 -5.80
CA ILE A 250 4.04 -7.74 -5.15
C ILE A 250 5.55 -7.75 -5.01
N ILE A 251 6.24 -6.82 -5.68
CA ILE A 251 7.68 -6.66 -5.55
C ILE A 251 7.94 -5.57 -4.51
N SER A 252 8.40 -5.96 -3.32
CA SER A 252 8.65 -5.04 -2.20
C SER A 252 10.04 -5.17 -1.57
N SER A 253 10.85 -6.14 -2.03
CA SER A 253 12.18 -6.39 -1.48
C SER A 253 13.25 -5.77 -2.37
N ALA A 254 14.20 -5.07 -1.75
CA ALA A 254 15.36 -4.50 -2.44
C ALA A 254 16.29 -5.57 -3.06
N ALA A 255 16.16 -6.82 -2.61
CA ALA A 255 17.00 -7.93 -3.08
C ALA A 255 16.52 -8.52 -4.42
N VAL A 256 15.32 -8.18 -4.87
CA VAL A 256 14.76 -8.73 -6.12
C VAL A 256 15.47 -8.14 -7.33
N THR A 257 15.82 -9.01 -8.26
CA THR A 257 16.47 -8.72 -9.54
C THR A 257 15.58 -9.14 -10.71
N GLU A 258 15.96 -8.77 -11.93
CA GLU A 258 15.24 -9.20 -13.14
C GLU A 258 15.30 -10.72 -13.33
N SER A 259 16.41 -11.37 -12.95
CA SER A 259 16.49 -12.83 -12.98
C SER A 259 15.50 -13.51 -12.03
N ASP A 260 15.17 -12.90 -10.89
CA ASP A 260 14.14 -13.42 -10.00
C ASP A 260 12.73 -13.28 -10.62
N VAL A 261 12.51 -12.20 -11.38
CA VAL A 261 11.26 -11.99 -12.13
C VAL A 261 11.12 -13.02 -13.26
N ASP A 262 12.19 -13.27 -14.00
CA ASP A 262 12.21 -14.31 -15.04
C ASP A 262 12.06 -15.72 -14.45
N PHE A 263 12.68 -15.97 -13.28
CA PHE A 263 12.50 -17.21 -12.54
C PHE A 263 11.05 -17.37 -12.06
N LEU A 264 10.41 -16.32 -11.56
CA LEU A 264 9.00 -16.36 -11.15
C LEU A 264 8.09 -16.85 -12.27
N LEU A 265 8.26 -16.32 -13.48
CA LEU A 265 7.45 -16.72 -14.63
C LEU A 265 7.79 -18.18 -15.00
N THR A 266 9.06 -18.48 -15.22
CA THR A 266 9.53 -19.83 -15.57
C THR A 266 9.03 -20.90 -14.58
N GLU A 267 9.08 -20.61 -13.29
CA GLU A 267 8.67 -21.54 -12.24
C GLU A 267 7.15 -21.71 -12.18
N ILE A 268 6.37 -20.64 -12.39
CA ILE A 268 4.91 -20.76 -12.56
C ILE A 268 4.57 -21.67 -13.75
N ASP A 269 5.25 -21.49 -14.89
CA ASP A 269 5.03 -22.34 -16.07
C ASP A 269 5.40 -23.78 -15.78
N ARG A 270 6.57 -24.03 -15.17
CA ARG A 270 7.00 -25.40 -14.79
C ARG A 270 6.00 -26.09 -13.87
N LEU A 271 5.48 -25.38 -12.87
CA LEU A 271 4.55 -25.93 -11.88
C LEU A 271 3.12 -26.09 -12.41
N GLY A 272 2.75 -25.36 -13.47
CA GLY A 272 1.41 -25.38 -14.04
C GLY A 272 1.27 -26.13 -15.37
N ARG A 273 2.37 -26.55 -16.01
CA ARG A 273 2.37 -27.06 -17.39
C ARG A 273 1.52 -28.32 -17.60
N ASP A 274 1.39 -29.18 -16.61
CA ASP A 274 0.64 -30.43 -16.64
C ASP A 274 -0.78 -30.32 -16.05
N LEU A 275 -1.25 -29.11 -15.73
CA LEU A 275 -2.57 -28.84 -15.13
C LEU A 275 -3.69 -28.46 -16.13
#